data_AF-A0AAD4BIN6-F1
#
_entry.id   AF-A0AAD4BIN6-F1
#
_cell.length_a   1.000
_cell.length_b   1.000
_cell.length_c   1.000
_cell.angle_alpha   90.00
_cell.angle_beta   90.00
_cell.angle_gamma   90.00
#
_symmetry.space_group_name_H-M   'P 1'
#
loop_
_entity.id
_entity.type
_entity.pdbx_description
1 polymer ?
#
loop_
_entity_poly.entity_id
_entity_poly.type
_entity_poly.pdbx_seq_one_letter_code
_entity_poly.pdbx_strand_id
1 'polypeptide(L)'
;MTVCLNLSLTLNHAIALSIKRNPTSPNSQFLRTIILVKGVHFYGFHSSYTPFLKVLIADSAFVDGAATILQSGTVMHTKFRVYESHLSYYLQFLCDFGLYGSISTKSGNAVL
;
A
#
# COMPACT_ATOMS: atom_id res chain seq x y z
N MET A 1 -15.59 10.99 4.06
CA MET A 1 -15.70 9.80 3.18
C MET A 1 -15.36 10.11 1.72
N THR A 2 -15.82 11.23 1.13
CA THR A 2 -15.63 11.56 -0.30
C THR A 2 -14.17 11.67 -0.75
N VAL A 3 -13.28 12.16 0.11
CA VAL A 3 -11.85 12.35 -0.21
C VAL A 3 -11.15 11.02 -0.50
N CYS A 4 -11.39 9.99 0.30
CA CYS A 4 -10.80 8.65 0.11
C CYS A 4 -11.30 7.99 -1.18
N LEU A 5 -12.58 8.19 -1.50
CA LEU A 5 -13.19 7.63 -2.71
C LEU A 5 -12.60 8.28 -3.98
N ASN A 6 -12.55 9.61 -4.03
CA ASN A 6 -11.93 10.34 -5.14
C ASN A 6 -10.46 9.99 -5.30
N LEU A 7 -9.74 9.82 -4.20
CA LEU A 7 -8.34 9.40 -4.22
C LEU A 7 -8.17 7.99 -4.80
N SER A 8 -9.02 7.04 -4.40
CA SER A 8 -8.96 5.69 -4.93
C SER A 8 -9.24 5.63 -6.43
N LEU A 9 -10.19 6.44 -6.92
CA LEU A 9 -10.56 6.45 -8.33
C LEU A 9 -9.48 7.10 -9.20
N THR A 10 -8.97 8.26 -8.77
CA THR A 10 -7.88 8.97 -9.48
C THR A 10 -6.59 8.15 -9.50
N LEU A 11 -6.25 7.48 -8.39
CA LEU A 11 -5.06 6.66 -8.30
C LEU A 11 -5.20 5.37 -9.13
N ASN A 12 -6.38 4.74 -9.13
CA ASN A 12 -6.65 3.59 -10.00
C ASN A 12 -6.53 3.94 -11.48
N HIS A 13 -7.05 5.11 -11.88
CA HIS A 13 -6.92 5.63 -13.24
C HIS A 13 -5.46 5.95 -13.60
N ALA A 14 -4.71 6.59 -12.69
CA ALA A 14 -3.30 6.90 -12.91
C ALA A 14 -2.44 5.64 -13.05
N ILE A 15 -2.71 4.59 -12.25
CA ILE A 15 -2.05 3.29 -12.38
C ILE A 15 -2.36 2.69 -13.75
N ALA A 16 -3.63 2.63 -14.15
CA ALA A 16 -4.04 2.09 -15.45
C ALA A 16 -3.27 2.75 -16.63
N LEU A 17 -3.12 4.09 -16.58
CA LEU A 17 -2.33 4.84 -17.56
C LEU A 17 -0.84 4.46 -17.53
N SER A 18 -0.25 4.30 -16.35
CA SER A 18 1.17 3.93 -16.19
C SER A 18 1.48 2.55 -16.80
N ILE A 19 0.57 1.59 -16.69
CA ILE A 19 0.70 0.24 -17.27
C ILE A 19 0.19 0.13 -18.72
N LYS A 20 -0.14 1.25 -19.38
CA LYS A 20 -0.71 1.29 -20.75
C LYS A 20 -1.90 0.33 -20.93
N ARG A 21 -2.68 0.12 -19.87
CA ARG A 21 -3.87 -0.76 -19.88
C ARG A 21 -5.12 0.10 -19.95
N ASN A 22 -6.17 -0.36 -20.63
CA ASN A 22 -7.40 0.41 -20.79
C ASN A 22 -8.05 0.72 -19.42
N PRO A 23 -8.16 2.00 -19.01
CA PRO A 23 -8.64 2.39 -17.68
C PRO A 23 -10.15 2.15 -17.48
N THR A 24 -10.89 1.94 -18.57
CA THR A 24 -12.33 1.70 -18.61
C THR A 24 -12.73 0.22 -18.52
N SER A 25 -11.76 -0.69 -18.46
CA SER A 25 -12.04 -2.11 -18.29
C SER A 25 -12.56 -2.40 -16.87
N PRO A 26 -13.67 -3.15 -16.69
CA PRO A 26 -14.16 -3.55 -15.37
C PRO A 26 -13.16 -4.42 -14.59
N ASN A 27 -12.19 -5.04 -15.27
CA ASN A 27 -11.09 -5.80 -14.67
C ASN A 27 -9.89 -4.93 -14.25
N SER A 28 -10.02 -3.60 -14.27
CA SER A 28 -8.93 -2.67 -14.01
C SER A 28 -8.97 -2.06 -12.59
N GLN A 29 -9.51 -2.78 -11.60
CA GLN A 29 -9.41 -2.39 -10.19
C GLN A 29 -8.10 -2.90 -9.59
N PHE A 30 -7.09 -2.03 -9.53
CA PHE A 30 -5.79 -2.34 -8.94
C PHE A 30 -5.75 -2.07 -7.44
N LEU A 31 -6.61 -1.16 -6.96
CA LEU A 31 -6.71 -0.79 -5.56
C LEU A 31 -7.85 -1.53 -4.88
N ARG A 32 -7.59 -2.03 -3.67
CA ARG A 32 -8.58 -2.68 -2.84
C ARG A 32 -9.31 -1.67 -1.96
N THR A 33 -8.56 -0.83 -1.25
CA THR A 33 -9.11 0.26 -0.44
C THR A 33 -8.02 1.24 -0.02
N ILE A 34 -8.42 2.43 0.42
CA ILE A 34 -7.53 3.45 0.99
C ILE A 34 -8.07 3.84 2.36
N ILE A 35 -7.20 3.76 3.37
CA ILE A 35 -7.56 3.99 4.76
C ILE A 35 -6.70 5.12 5.32
N LEU A 36 -7.34 6.10 5.97
CA LEU A 36 -6.63 7.12 6.73
C LEU A 36 -6.30 6.57 8.12
N VAL A 37 -5.03 6.55 8.49
CA VAL A 37 -4.54 6.05 9.78
C VAL A 37 -3.76 7.15 10.49
N LYS A 38 -3.74 7.14 11.82
CA LYS A 38 -2.86 8.02 12.61
C LYS A 38 -1.61 7.24 12.96
N GLY A 39 -0.44 7.83 12.74
CA GLY A 39 0.84 7.18 13.02
C GLY A 39 1.87 8.18 13.51
N VAL A 40 3.03 7.67 13.87
CA VAL A 40 4.22 8.46 14.19
C VAL A 40 5.31 8.04 13.21
N HIS A 41 6.07 9.01 12.70
CA HIS A 41 7.20 8.69 11.83
C HIS A 41 8.20 7.84 12.60
N PHE A 42 8.51 6.65 12.08
CA PHE A 42 9.51 5.76 12.69
C PHE A 42 10.91 6.37 12.67
N TYR A 43 11.20 7.21 11.66
CA TYR A 43 12.48 7.89 11.49
C TYR A 43 12.39 9.37 11.91
N GLY A 44 13.19 9.75 12.90
CA GLY A 44 13.29 11.11 13.46
C GLY A 44 12.48 11.29 14.74
N PHE A 45 12.95 12.16 15.63
CA PHE A 45 12.34 12.42 16.94
C PHE A 45 11.04 13.25 16.78
N HIS A 46 9.92 12.58 16.52
CA HIS A 46 8.62 13.21 16.35
C HIS A 46 7.67 12.77 17.48
N SER A 47 7.38 13.68 18.41
CA SER A 47 6.42 13.43 19.51
C SER A 47 4.95 13.69 19.11
N SER A 48 4.70 14.11 17.87
CA SER A 48 3.37 14.46 17.36
C SER A 48 2.81 13.39 16.43
N TYR A 49 1.52 13.10 16.56
CA TYR A 49 0.80 12.22 15.65
C TYR A 49 0.57 12.91 14.31
N THR A 50 0.98 12.24 13.23
CA THR A 50 0.76 12.71 11.85
C THR A 50 -0.28 11.80 11.19
N PRO A 51 -1.19 12.33 10.35
CA PRO A 51 -2.04 11.49 9.53
C PRO A 51 -1.23 10.79 8.44
N PHE A 52 -1.42 9.48 8.32
CA PHE A 52 -0.85 8.62 7.28
C PHE A 52 -1.96 8.01 6.44
N LEU A 53 -1.63 7.64 5.22
CA LEU A 53 -2.55 7.02 4.29
C LEU A 53 -2.07 5.60 3.98
N LYS A 54 -2.86 4.59 4.36
CA LYS A 54 -2.61 3.19 4.02
C LYS A 54 -3.35 2.86 2.73
N VAL A 55 -2.60 2.65 1.65
CA VAL A 55 -3.13 2.25 0.34
C VAL A 55 -2.98 0.73 0.22
N LEU A 56 -4.10 0.03 0.09
CA LEU A 56 -4.12 -1.41 -0.08
C LEU A 56 -4.26 -1.73 -1.58
N ILE A 57 -3.25 -2.36 -2.13
CA ILE A 57 -3.16 -2.74 -3.54
C ILE A 57 -3.47 -4.24 -3.64
N ALA A 58 -4.25 -4.64 -4.66
CA ALA A 58 -4.66 -6.03 -4.82
C ALA A 58 -3.49 -6.94 -5.26
N ASP A 59 -2.54 -6.40 -6.02
CA ASP A 59 -1.40 -7.13 -6.58
C ASP A 59 -0.10 -6.34 -6.33
N SER A 60 0.93 -7.05 -5.83
CA SER A 60 2.22 -6.45 -5.46
C SER A 60 2.99 -5.89 -6.66
N ALA A 61 2.74 -6.36 -7.88
CA ALA A 61 3.41 -5.87 -9.08
C ALA A 61 3.09 -4.40 -9.39
N PHE A 62 1.97 -3.87 -8.88
CA PHE A 62 1.56 -2.48 -9.09
C PHE A 62 1.97 -1.54 -7.94
N VAL A 63 2.62 -2.06 -6.89
CA VAL A 63 3.05 -1.27 -5.72
C VAL A 63 4.08 -0.21 -6.13
N ASP A 64 5.09 -0.59 -6.91
CA ASP A 64 6.12 0.35 -7.37
C ASP A 64 5.55 1.45 -8.27
N GLY A 65 4.68 1.08 -9.22
CA GLY A 65 4.00 2.05 -10.08
C GLY A 65 3.14 3.04 -9.28
N ALA A 66 2.38 2.53 -8.31
CA ALA A 66 1.60 3.37 -7.41
C ALA A 66 2.49 4.29 -6.56
N ALA A 67 3.64 3.80 -6.07
CA ALA A 67 4.59 4.59 -5.31
C ALA A 67 5.19 5.73 -6.16
N THR A 68 5.59 5.46 -7.40
CA THR A 68 6.10 6.50 -8.32
C THR A 68 5.04 7.57 -8.61
N ILE A 69 3.79 7.18 -8.85
CA ILE A 69 2.68 8.13 -9.09
C ILE A 69 2.42 9.01 -7.86
N LEU A 70 2.42 8.41 -6.66
CA LEU A 70 2.24 9.13 -5.39
C LEU A 70 3.40 10.10 -5.11
N GLN A 71 4.63 9.72 -5.42
CA GLN A 71 5.81 10.59 -5.29
C GLN A 71 5.79 11.74 -6.31
N SER A 72 5.32 11.47 -7.53
CA SER A 72 5.18 12.48 -8.58
C SER A 72 4.14 13.56 -8.22
N GLY A 73 3.17 13.22 -7.36
CA GLY A 73 2.09 14.13 -6.97
C GLY A 73 1.04 14.32 -8.06
N THR A 74 1.00 13.40 -9.04
CA THR A 74 -0.01 13.39 -10.12
C THR A 74 -1.42 13.19 -9.57
N VAL A 75 -1.52 12.52 -8.42
CA VAL A 75 -2.77 12.27 -7.72
C VAL A 75 -2.96 13.33 -6.63
N MET A 76 -4.08 14.07 -6.68
CA MET A 76 -4.47 15.10 -5.70
C MET A 76 -3.51 16.31 -5.60
N HIS A 77 -2.62 16.52 -6.58
CA HIS A 77 -1.64 17.62 -6.62
C HIS A 77 -0.75 17.76 -5.37
N THR A 78 -0.69 16.71 -4.54
CA THR A 78 0.05 16.71 -3.29
C THR A 78 1.13 15.65 -3.39
N LYS A 79 2.39 16.05 -3.13
CA LYS A 79 3.51 15.10 -3.10
C LYS A 79 3.44 14.31 -1.80
N PHE A 80 3.04 13.06 -1.88
CA PHE A 80 3.09 12.16 -0.74
C PHE A 80 4.49 11.55 -0.66
N ARG A 81 5.13 11.70 0.51
CA ARG A 81 6.31 10.89 0.82
C ARG A 81 5.84 9.45 0.98
N VAL A 82 6.27 8.60 0.07
CA VAL A 82 6.00 7.16 0.18
C VAL A 82 6.96 6.61 1.21
N TYR A 83 6.41 6.12 2.31
CA TYR A 83 7.14 5.40 3.33
C TYR A 83 7.03 3.90 3.01
N GLU A 84 8.11 3.15 3.20
CA GLU A 84 8.17 1.68 3.06
C GLU A 84 7.97 1.07 1.66
N SER A 85 8.04 1.82 0.56
CA SER A 85 7.95 1.21 -0.79
C SER A 85 9.06 0.20 -1.10
N HIS A 86 10.21 0.36 -0.45
CA HIS A 86 11.37 -0.53 -0.54
C HIS A 86 11.27 -1.74 0.39
N LEU A 87 10.29 -1.78 1.30
CA LEU A 87 10.06 -2.94 2.15
C LEU A 87 9.27 -3.96 1.33
N SER A 88 9.93 -5.04 0.94
CA SER A 88 9.29 -6.10 0.15
C SER A 88 8.03 -6.60 0.86
N TYR A 89 6.95 -6.82 0.11
CA TYR A 89 5.68 -7.38 0.62
C TYR A 89 5.90 -8.62 1.51
N TYR A 90 6.95 -9.39 1.22
CA TYR A 90 7.38 -10.52 2.04
C TYR A 90 7.68 -10.15 3.51
N LEU A 91 8.36 -9.04 3.76
CA LEU A 91 8.66 -8.58 5.12
C LEU A 91 7.41 -8.14 5.87
N GLN A 92 6.46 -7.51 5.18
CA GLN A 92 5.16 -7.15 5.77
C GLN A 92 4.35 -8.40 6.14
N PHE A 93 4.33 -9.41 5.26
CA PHE A 93 3.69 -10.70 5.55
C PHE A 93 4.36 -11.42 6.72
N LEU A 94 5.68 -11.52 6.74
CA LEU A 94 6.38 -12.18 7.84
C LEU A 94 6.13 -11.49 9.19
N CYS A 95 6.09 -10.15 9.20
CA CYS A 95 5.75 -9.39 10.41
C CYS A 95 4.30 -9.61 10.86
N ASP A 96 3.33 -9.59 9.93
CA ASP A 96 1.91 -9.80 10.26
C ASP A 96 1.64 -11.21 10.83
N PHE A 97 2.36 -12.24 10.34
CA PHE A 97 2.23 -13.62 10.81
C PHE A 97 3.23 -13.99 11.92
N GLY A 98 4.09 -13.07 12.34
CA GLY A 98 5.16 -13.34 13.32
C GLY A 98 6.15 -14.43 12.88
N LEU A 99 6.25 -14.70 11.58
CA LEU A 99 7.09 -15.75 10.99
C LEU A 99 8.55 -15.28 10.92
N TYR A 100 9.19 -15.18 12.07
CA TYR A 100 10.63 -14.93 12.14
C TYR A 100 11.40 -16.23 11.93
N GLY A 101 11.85 -16.46 10.70
CA GLY A 101 13.13 -17.12 10.40
C GLY A 101 13.53 -18.36 11.22
N SER A 102 12.65 -19.34 11.38
CA SER A 102 13.01 -20.76 11.49
C SER A 102 11.74 -21.60 11.49
N ILE A 103 11.32 -22.05 10.32
CA ILE A 103 10.46 -23.22 10.23
C ILE A 103 11.30 -24.45 10.57
N SER A 104 11.67 -24.59 11.85
CA SER A 104 11.87 -25.93 12.39
C SER A 104 10.47 -26.48 12.53
N THR A 105 10.08 -27.32 11.57
CA THR A 105 8.83 -28.07 11.55
C THR A 105 8.76 -28.97 12.78
N LYS A 106 8.36 -28.41 13.92
CA LYS A 106 7.74 -29.23 14.95
C LYS A 106 6.30 -29.46 14.53
N SER A 107 6.12 -30.54 13.77
CA SER A 107 4.87 -31.28 13.69
C SER A 107 4.26 -31.36 15.10
N GLY A 108 3.17 -30.63 15.29
CA GLY A 108 2.57 -30.43 16.60
C GLY A 108 1.11 -30.06 16.42
N ASN A 109 0.33 -31.07 16.02
CA ASN A 109 -1.12 -31.18 16.08
C ASN A 109 -1.93 -29.97 15.61
N ALA A 110 -2.50 -30.14 14.41
CA ALA A 110 -3.74 -29.49 14.03
C ALA A 110 -4.77 -29.63 15.15
N VAL A 111 -5.35 -28.50 15.54
CA VAL A 111 -6.70 -28.48 16.10
C VAL A 111 -7.54 -27.74 15.08
N LEU A 112 -8.52 -28.49 14.58
CA LEU A 112 -9.43 -28.22 13.46
C LEU A 112 -10.14 -26.87 13.57
#